data_AF-A0A2V7E210-F1
#
_entry.id   AF-A0A2V7E210-F1
#
_cell.length_a   1.000
_cell.length_b   1.000
_cell.length_c   1.000
_cell.angle_alpha   90.00
_cell.angle_beta   90.00
_cell.angle_gamma   90.00
#
_symmetry.space_group_name_H-M   'P 1'
#
loop_
_entity.id
_entity.type
_entity.pdbx_description
1 polymer ?
#
loop_
_entity_poly.entity_id
_entity_poly.type
_entity_poly.pdbx_seq_one_letter_code
_entity_poly.pdbx_strand_id
1 'polypeptide(L)'
;VLHAEVVAIMLAQHRVRSFTLGPPALPAHELITSCEPCAMCLGVTLYSGVGRVVMAAAREDAMAVGFDEGPVFAESYAYLAERGVTFVRDVKRAESASIIRAYRDAGGPIYNARSTPRPPGPG
;
A
#
# COMPACT_ATOMS: atom_id res chain seq x y z
N VAL A 1 4.47 -11.03 -1.74
CA VAL A 1 4.24 -10.15 -2.91
C VAL A 1 2.76 -9.99 -3.29
N LEU A 2 1.85 -10.89 -2.87
CA LEU A 2 0.41 -10.81 -3.19
C LEU A 2 -0.37 -9.80 -2.32
N HIS A 3 0.03 -8.52 -2.36
CA HIS A 3 -0.72 -7.43 -1.74
C HIS A 3 -1.84 -6.95 -2.67
N ALA A 4 -2.89 -6.35 -2.09
CA ALA A 4 -4.06 -5.90 -2.83
C ALA A 4 -3.69 -4.89 -3.94
N GLU A 5 -2.82 -3.93 -3.63
CA GLU A 5 -2.37 -2.88 -4.54
C GLU A 5 -1.60 -3.47 -5.73
N VAL A 6 -0.73 -4.45 -5.47
CA VAL A 6 0.05 -5.13 -6.50
C VAL A 6 -0.89 -5.88 -7.45
N VAL A 7 -1.81 -6.68 -6.89
CA VAL A 7 -2.77 -7.45 -7.68
C VAL A 7 -3.67 -6.51 -8.49
N ALA A 8 -4.18 -5.44 -7.90
CA ALA A 8 -5.02 -4.46 -8.58
C ALA A 8 -4.30 -3.82 -9.77
N ILE A 9 -3.06 -3.36 -9.58
CA ILE A 9 -2.25 -2.77 -10.66
C ILE A 9 -1.96 -3.78 -11.76
N MET A 10 -1.56 -5.01 -11.41
CA MET A 10 -1.31 -6.06 -12.39
C MET A 10 -2.54 -6.39 -13.22
N LEU A 11 -3.71 -6.52 -12.59
CA LEU A 11 -4.97 -6.78 -13.27
C LEU A 11 -5.38 -5.62 -14.19
N ALA A 12 -5.21 -4.37 -13.73
CA ALA A 12 -5.51 -3.19 -14.53
C ALA A 12 -4.61 -3.12 -15.77
N GLN A 13 -3.30 -3.27 -15.61
CA GLN A 13 -2.32 -3.28 -16.69
C GLN A 13 -2.59 -4.39 -17.70
N HIS A 14 -2.90 -5.60 -17.22
CA HIS A 14 -3.31 -6.71 -18.08
C HIS A 14 -4.59 -6.38 -18.88
N ARG A 15 -5.60 -5.78 -18.22
CA ARG A 15 -6.88 -5.43 -18.84
C ARG A 15 -6.74 -4.39 -19.95
N VAL A 16 -5.85 -3.41 -19.77
CA VAL A 16 -5.57 -2.37 -20.78
C VAL A 16 -4.46 -2.79 -21.76
N ARG A 17 -3.88 -3.98 -21.58
CA ARG A 17 -2.77 -4.52 -22.38
C ARG A 17 -1.58 -3.56 -22.48
N SER A 18 -1.22 -2.95 -21.34
CA SER A 18 -0.13 -1.98 -21.24
C SER A 18 0.69 -2.26 -19.98
N PHE A 19 2.00 -2.03 -20.05
CA PHE A 19 2.89 -2.08 -18.90
C PHE A 19 2.83 -0.83 -18.01
N THR A 20 2.07 0.19 -18.43
CA THR A 20 1.85 1.44 -17.71
C THR A 20 0.40 1.89 -17.78
N LEU A 21 -0.09 2.49 -16.71
CA LEU A 21 -1.42 3.10 -16.60
C LEU A 21 -1.41 4.61 -16.93
N GLY A 22 -0.24 5.18 -17.27
CA GLY A 22 -0.04 6.60 -17.59
C GLY A 22 0.25 7.02 -19.05
N PRO A 23 -0.03 6.26 -20.13
CA PRO A 23 0.22 6.71 -21.50
C PRO A 23 -0.84 7.72 -22.00
N PRO A 24 -0.52 8.59 -22.98
CA PRO A 24 -1.36 9.72 -23.39
C PRO A 24 -2.71 9.34 -24.00
N ALA A 25 -2.89 8.09 -24.44
CA ALA A 25 -4.13 7.58 -25.01
C ALA A 25 -5.07 6.96 -23.97
N LEU A 26 -4.66 6.86 -22.70
CA LEU A 26 -5.50 6.32 -21.62
C LEU A 26 -6.00 7.45 -20.71
N PRO A 27 -7.23 7.34 -20.18
CA PRO A 27 -7.66 8.24 -19.11
C PRO A 27 -6.74 8.06 -17.91
N ALA A 28 -6.61 9.11 -17.10
CA ALA A 28 -5.86 9.04 -15.86
C ALA A 28 -6.42 7.93 -14.96
N HIS A 29 -5.54 7.04 -14.49
CA HIS A 29 -5.90 5.98 -13.56
C HIS A 29 -5.56 6.36 -12.13
N GLU A 30 -6.44 5.94 -11.22
CA GLU A 30 -6.28 6.11 -9.78
C GLU A 30 -6.27 4.76 -9.08
N LEU A 31 -5.44 4.63 -8.04
CA LEU A 31 -5.45 3.49 -7.14
C LEU A 31 -6.25 3.85 -5.88
N ILE A 32 -7.31 3.10 -5.59
CA ILE A 32 -8.04 3.20 -4.32
C ILE A 32 -7.68 1.98 -3.47
N THR A 33 -7.11 2.23 -2.29
CA THR A 33 -6.63 1.18 -1.38
C THR A 33 -7.21 1.37 0.03
N SER A 34 -7.54 0.25 0.68
CA SER A 34 -8.11 0.23 2.03
C SER A 34 -7.11 0.58 3.12
N CYS A 35 -5.81 0.50 2.83
CA CYS A 35 -4.74 0.89 3.74
C CYS A 35 -3.65 1.61 2.94
N GLU A 36 -2.96 2.54 3.58
CA GLU A 36 -1.76 3.16 3.04
C GLU A 36 -0.74 2.10 2.59
N PRO A 37 -0.12 2.24 1.40
CA PRO A 37 0.73 1.20 0.85
C PRO A 37 2.01 0.96 1.65
N CYS A 38 2.36 -0.32 1.81
CA CYS A 38 3.65 -0.74 2.36
C CYS A 38 4.81 -0.33 1.44
N ALA A 39 6.05 -0.50 1.90
CA ALA A 39 7.25 -0.16 1.13
C ALA A 39 7.29 -0.82 -0.27
N MET A 40 6.89 -2.09 -0.38
CA MET A 40 6.79 -2.79 -1.66
C MET A 40 5.73 -2.15 -2.56
N CYS A 41 4.55 -1.87 -2.02
CA CYS A 41 3.41 -1.33 -2.78
C CYS A 41 3.64 0.12 -3.22
N LEU A 42 4.36 0.93 -2.46
CA LEU A 42 4.84 2.24 -2.92
C LEU A 42 5.82 2.11 -4.09
N GLY A 43 6.74 1.14 -4.04
CA GLY A 43 7.60 0.84 -5.18
C GLY A 43 6.80 0.46 -6.42
N VAL A 44 5.77 -0.38 -6.29
CA VAL A 44 4.88 -0.72 -7.41
C VAL A 44 4.11 0.50 -7.91
N THR A 45 3.59 1.34 -7.01
CA THR A 45 2.89 2.58 -7.36
C THR A 45 3.76 3.48 -8.23
N LEU A 46 5.02 3.69 -7.84
CA LEU A 46 6.00 4.53 -8.56
C LEU A 46 6.15 4.14 -10.04
N TYR A 47 6.16 2.85 -10.36
CA TYR A 47 6.36 2.35 -11.73
C TYR A 47 5.06 2.06 -12.49
N SER A 48 3.91 2.06 -11.81
CA SER A 48 2.65 1.63 -12.39
C SER A 48 2.04 2.60 -13.40
N GLY A 49 2.37 3.89 -13.29
CA GLY A 49 1.75 4.97 -14.07
C GLY A 49 0.44 5.52 -13.50
N VAL A 50 0.03 5.15 -12.29
CA VAL A 50 -1.11 5.81 -11.62
C VAL A 50 -0.78 7.25 -11.25
N GLY A 51 -1.74 8.17 -11.43
CA GLY A 51 -1.56 9.59 -11.11
C GLY A 51 -2.10 10.00 -9.73
N ARG A 52 -2.92 9.14 -9.11
CA ARG A 52 -3.54 9.42 -7.82
C ARG A 52 -3.71 8.14 -7.01
N VAL A 53 -3.44 8.23 -5.71
CA VAL A 53 -3.66 7.16 -4.74
C VAL A 53 -4.56 7.66 -3.62
N VAL A 54 -5.69 6.98 -3.43
CA VAL A 54 -6.65 7.24 -2.35
C VAL A 54 -6.52 6.14 -1.31
N MET A 55 -6.31 6.52 -0.05
CA MET A 55 -5.93 5.62 1.02
C MET A 55 -6.88 5.83 2.21
N ALA A 56 -7.37 4.72 2.75
CA ALA A 56 -8.31 4.75 3.86
C ALA A 56 -7.64 4.65 5.24
N ALA A 57 -7.26 3.44 5.67
CA ALA A 57 -6.52 3.24 6.92
C ALA A 57 -5.08 3.75 6.78
N ALA A 58 -4.52 4.28 7.86
CA ALA A 58 -3.10 4.65 7.89
C ALA A 58 -2.22 3.44 8.18
N ARG A 59 -0.92 3.54 7.87
CA ARG A 59 0.05 2.47 8.15
C ARG A 59 0.08 2.08 9.62
N GLU A 60 -0.08 3.05 10.52
CA GLU A 60 -0.08 2.82 11.97
C GLU A 60 -1.25 1.92 12.39
N ASP A 61 -2.39 2.01 11.70
CA ASP A 61 -3.57 1.18 11.99
C ASP A 61 -3.32 -0.30 11.67
N ALA A 62 -2.58 -0.57 10.58
CA ALA A 62 -2.17 -1.93 10.21
C ALA A 62 -1.05 -2.45 11.11
N MET A 63 -0.05 -1.63 11.44
CA MET A 63 1.04 -2.00 12.33
C MET A 63 0.55 -2.32 13.75
N ALA A 64 -0.49 -1.61 14.22
CA ALA A 64 -1.09 -1.85 15.54
C ALA A 64 -1.66 -3.27 15.70
N VAL A 65 -2.02 -3.96 14.61
CA VAL A 65 -2.53 -5.34 14.63
C VAL A 65 -1.48 -6.38 14.21
N GLY A 66 -0.24 -5.94 13.96
CA GLY A 66 0.93 -6.79 13.73
C GLY A 66 1.44 -6.88 12.29
N PHE A 67 0.83 -6.17 11.33
CA PHE A 67 1.37 -6.10 9.96
C PHE A 67 2.69 -5.35 9.92
N ASP A 68 3.55 -5.73 8.98
CA ASP A 68 4.81 -5.04 8.74
C ASP A 68 4.77 -4.22 7.44
N GLU A 69 4.73 -2.91 7.59
CA GLU A 69 4.63 -1.97 6.47
C GLU A 69 5.99 -1.61 5.83
N GLY A 70 7.10 -2.08 6.41
CA GLY A 70 8.45 -1.76 5.95
C GLY A 70 8.85 -0.28 6.13
N PRO A 71 10.04 0.10 5.60
CA PRO A 71 10.63 1.43 5.77
C PRO A 71 10.00 2.43 4.81
N VAL A 72 8.83 2.96 5.17
CA VAL A 72 8.21 4.08 4.45
C VAL A 72 8.26 5.33 5.32
N PHE A 73 8.73 6.41 4.72
CA PHE A 73 8.94 7.71 5.36
C PHE A 73 8.17 8.81 4.61
N ALA A 74 8.15 10.03 5.16
CA ALA A 74 7.53 11.17 4.51
C ALA A 74 8.19 11.45 3.14
N GLU A 75 9.51 11.27 3.07
CA GLU A 75 10.34 11.42 1.88
C GLU A 75 9.98 10.40 0.79
N SER A 76 9.53 9.20 1.16
CA SER A 76 9.05 8.20 0.21
C SER A 76 7.83 8.72 -0.55
N TYR A 77 6.87 9.35 0.14
CA TYR A 77 5.70 9.95 -0.50
C TYR A 77 6.07 11.20 -1.29
N ALA A 78 6.96 12.05 -0.76
CA ALA A 78 7.43 13.24 -1.47
C ALA A 78 8.08 12.89 -2.81
N TYR A 79 8.91 11.84 -2.85
CA TYR A 79 9.55 11.36 -4.07
C TYR A 79 8.54 10.96 -5.16
N LEU A 80 7.43 10.31 -4.79
CA LEU A 80 6.35 9.96 -5.71
C LEU A 80 5.55 11.20 -6.13
N ALA A 81 5.32 12.14 -5.22
CA ALA A 81 4.61 13.39 -5.51
C ALA A 81 5.35 14.27 -6.52
N GLU A 82 6.68 14.38 -6.42
CA GLU A 82 7.54 15.06 -7.41
C GLU A 82 7.43 14.45 -8.82
N ARG A 83 7.00 13.19 -8.92
CA ARG A 83 6.80 12.46 -10.18
C ARG A 83 5.35 12.44 -10.64
N GLY A 84 4.50 13.26 -10.02
CA GLY A 84 3.12 13.48 -10.44
C GLY A 84 2.09 12.57 -9.78
N VAL A 85 2.46 11.82 -8.73
CA VAL A 85 1.49 11.01 -7.96
C VAL A 85 0.89 11.84 -6.83
N THR A 86 -0.43 12.03 -6.86
CA THR A 86 -1.14 12.69 -5.76
C THR A 86 -1.62 11.68 -4.72
N PHE A 87 -1.59 12.04 -3.44
CA PHE A 87 -2.05 11.19 -2.34
C PHE A 87 -3.21 11.83 -1.61
N VAL A 88 -4.27 11.05 -1.39
CA VAL A 88 -5.39 11.43 -0.53
C VAL A 88 -5.47 10.43 0.61
N ARG A 89 -5.38 10.94 1.84
CA ARG A 89 -5.28 10.17 3.08
C ARG A 89 -6.60 10.19 3.85
N ASP A 90 -6.69 9.28 4.80
CA ASP A 90 -7.73 9.22 5.82
C ASP A 90 -9.19 9.08 5.29
N VAL A 91 -9.37 8.60 4.07
CA VAL A 91 -10.72 8.43 3.48
C VAL A 91 -11.44 7.27 4.14
N LYS A 92 -12.44 7.56 4.98
CA LYS A 92 -13.14 6.53 5.79
C LYS A 92 -12.19 5.72 6.67
N ARG A 93 -11.18 6.40 7.24
CA ARG A 93 -10.14 5.77 8.07
C ARG A 93 -10.70 4.97 9.23
N ALA A 94 -11.64 5.55 9.98
CA ALA A 94 -12.20 4.91 11.16
C ALA A 94 -12.86 3.56 10.83
N GLU A 95 -13.64 3.53 9.75
CA GLU A 95 -14.28 2.32 9.25
C GLU A 95 -13.25 1.31 8.75
N SER A 96 -12.27 1.73 7.94
CA SER A 96 -11.26 0.81 7.42
C SER A 96 -10.38 0.22 8.53
N ALA A 97 -9.94 1.04 9.49
CA ALA A 97 -9.19 0.59 10.65
C ALA A 97 -10.00 -0.39 11.51
N SER A 98 -11.33 -0.23 11.60
CA SER A 98 -12.19 -1.18 12.31
C SER A 98 -12.23 -2.55 11.65
N ILE A 99 -12.20 -2.62 10.32
CA ILE A 99 -12.15 -3.87 9.56
C ILE A 99 -10.80 -4.57 9.76
N ILE A 100 -9.69 -3.82 9.75
CA ILE A 100 -8.35 -4.36 10.01
C ILE A 100 -8.27 -4.98 11.41
N ARG A 101 -8.83 -4.32 12.43
CA ARG A 101 -8.93 -4.88 13.79
C ARG A 101 -9.81 -6.13 13.82
N ALA A 102 -11.01 -6.07 13.23
CA ALA A 102 -11.92 -7.20 13.19
C ALA A 102 -11.30 -8.44 12.50
N TYR A 103 -10.51 -8.23 11.44
CA TYR A 103 -9.76 -9.31 10.78
C TYR A 103 -8.79 -10.00 11.73
N ARG A 104 -8.06 -9.22 12.54
CA ARG A 104 -7.12 -9.77 13.53
C ARG A 104 -7.86 -10.49 14.65
N ASP A 105 -8.92 -9.90 15.18
CA ASP A 105 -9.73 -10.46 16.26
C ASP A 105 -10.39 -11.79 15.86
N ALA A 106 -10.74 -11.94 14.58
CA ALA A 106 -11.24 -13.19 14.00
C ALA A 106 -10.15 -14.25 13.75
N GLY A 107 -8.89 -13.99 14.13
CA GLY A 107 -7.77 -14.92 13.95
C GLY A 107 -7.16 -14.90 12.54
N GLY A 108 -7.38 -13.82 11.78
CA GLY A 108 -6.81 -13.64 10.45
C GLY A 108 -5.27 -13.74 10.45
N PRO A 109 -4.66 -14.47 9.50
CA PRO A 109 -3.22 -14.60 9.42
C PRO A 109 -2.54 -13.29 9.02
N ILE A 110 -1.50 -12.90 9.77
CA ILE A 110 -0.63 -11.79 9.36
C ILE A 110 0.47 -12.33 8.46
N TYR A 111 0.24 -12.26 7.15
CA TYR A 111 1.06 -12.92 6.14
C TYR A 111 2.44 -12.27 5.91
N ASN A 112 2.68 -11.06 6.42
CA ASN A 112 3.96 -10.33 6.29
C ASN A 112 4.59 -9.96 7.65
N ALA A 113 4.11 -10.53 8.76
CA ALA A 113 4.69 -10.26 10.07
C ALA A 113 6.18 -10.62 10.07
N ARG A 114 7.06 -9.66 10.38
CA ARG A 114 8.43 -10.00 10.76
C ARG A 114 8.43 -10.40 12.23
N SER A 115 8.93 -11.59 12.53
CA SER A 115 9.30 -11.98 13.89
C SER A 115 10.24 -10.93 14.48
N THR A 116 9.99 -10.48 15.70
CA THR A 116 10.86 -9.56 16.45
C THR A 116 12.32 -9.99 16.33
N PRO A 117 13.28 -9.06 16.10
CA PRO A 117 14.69 -9.42 16.09
C PRO A 117 15.05 -10.17 17.38
N ARG A 118 15.62 -11.37 17.25
CA ARG A 118 16.20 -12.08 18.39
C ARG A 118 17.30 -11.16 18.96
N PRO A 119 17.33 -10.87 20.27
CA PRO A 119 18.42 -10.10 20.86
C PRO A 119 19.75 -10.79 20.53
N PRO A 120 20.85 -10.02 20.33
CA PRO A 120 22.15 -10.63 20.07
C PRO A 120 22.45 -11.66 21.15
N GLY A 121 22.82 -12.88 20.74
CA GLY A 121 23.21 -13.93 21.68
C GLY A 121 24.40 -13.46 22.51
N PRO A 122 24.61 -14.05 23.71
CA PRO A 122 25.82 -13.75 24.48
C PRO A 122 27.04 -14.09 23.60
N GLY A 123 27.91 -13.08 23.44
CA GLY A 123 29.17 -13.20 22.69
C GLY A 123 30.23 -13.97 23.45
#